data_AF-A0A660PUW4-F1
#
_entry.id   AF-A0A660PUW4-F1
#
_cell.length_a   1.000
_cell.length_b   1.000
_cell.length_c   1.000
_cell.angle_alpha   90.00
_cell.angle_beta   90.00
_cell.angle_gamma   90.00
#
_symmetry.space_group_name_H-M   'P 1'
#
loop_
_entity.id
_entity.type
_entity.pdbx_description
1 polymer ?
#
loop_
_entity_poly.entity_id
_entity_poly.type
_entity_poly.pdbx_seq_one_letter_code
_entity_poly.pdbx_strand_id
1 'polypeptide(L)'
;MLAMHSNGKGKANMPVSDTWHKEIIEKVRKLHKTQIKWRRHLHRYPELSNEEFDTTAFLRKELKRLKLKLLPLKIKTGVLAKIRGKSGGPTVAIRSDIDAIPVPERTGLPFASKVDGKMHACGHDMHMATVLG
;
A
#
# COMPACT_ATOMS: atom_id res chain seq x y z
N MET A 1 -23.30 11.30 4.20
CA MET A 1 -23.89 12.62 3.91
C MET A 1 -22.92 13.70 4.37
N LEU A 2 -22.12 14.24 3.45
CA LEU A 2 -21.40 15.50 3.62
C LEU A 2 -21.28 16.12 2.21
N ALA A 3 -21.90 17.28 2.03
CA ALA A 3 -21.98 17.97 0.76
C ALA A 3 -20.63 18.61 0.40
N MET A 4 -20.17 18.44 -0.84
CA MET A 4 -19.10 19.25 -1.42
C MET A 4 -19.70 20.11 -2.52
N HIS A 5 -19.89 21.40 -2.22
CA HIS A 5 -19.95 22.44 -3.24
C HIS A 5 -18.51 22.75 -3.67
N SER A 6 -18.17 22.56 -4.94
CA SER A 6 -17.12 23.35 -5.59
C SER A 6 -17.52 23.70 -7.01
N ASN A 7 -17.99 24.94 -7.18
CA ASN A 7 -18.06 25.62 -8.47
C ASN A 7 -16.63 25.93 -8.92
N GLY A 8 -16.25 25.50 -10.13
CA GLY A 8 -14.94 25.83 -10.70
C GLY A 8 -14.63 25.02 -11.95
N LYS A 9 -15.02 25.56 -13.10
CA LYS A 9 -14.75 25.02 -14.43
C LYS A 9 -13.24 24.87 -14.66
N GLY A 10 -12.84 23.63 -14.94
CA GLY A 10 -11.49 23.28 -15.33
C GLY A 10 -11.42 21.77 -15.59
N LYS A 11 -12.18 21.28 -16.57
CA LYS A 11 -11.96 19.92 -17.09
C LYS A 11 -10.58 19.93 -17.74
N ALA A 12 -9.57 19.54 -16.97
CA ALA A 12 -8.27 19.20 -17.53
C ALA A 12 -8.44 17.91 -18.31
N ASN A 13 -8.90 18.01 -19.57
CA ASN A 13 -8.67 16.99 -20.58
C ASN A 13 -7.17 16.99 -20.87
N MET A 14 -6.38 16.43 -19.95
CA MET A 14 -5.01 16.07 -20.25
C MET A 14 -5.07 14.77 -21.05
N PRO A 15 -4.65 14.75 -22.33
CA PRO A 15 -4.47 13.49 -23.02
C PRO A 15 -3.46 12.68 -22.21
N VAL A 16 -3.85 11.53 -21.71
CA VAL A 16 -2.92 10.57 -21.11
C VAL A 16 -2.03 10.13 -22.26
N SER A 17 -0.88 10.76 -22.44
CA SER A 17 0.00 10.43 -23.55
C SER A 17 0.49 8.98 -23.36
N ASP A 18 0.38 8.16 -24.40
CA ASP A 18 0.82 6.75 -24.42
C ASP A 18 2.25 6.52 -23.91
N THR A 19 3.08 7.57 -23.95
CA THR A 19 4.46 7.59 -23.47
C THR A 19 4.56 7.38 -21.95
N TRP A 20 3.78 8.09 -21.14
CA TRP A 20 3.86 7.98 -19.68
C TRP A 20 3.34 6.64 -19.17
N HIS A 21 2.33 6.08 -19.84
CA HIS A 21 1.82 4.76 -19.51
C HIS A 21 2.92 3.70 -19.68
N LYS A 22 3.63 3.72 -20.81
CA LYS A 22 4.76 2.80 -21.07
C LYS A 22 5.88 2.98 -20.05
N GLU A 23 6.27 4.22 -19.74
CA GLU A 23 7.31 4.50 -18.75
C GLU A 23 6.95 3.99 -17.35
N ILE A 24 5.71 4.18 -16.91
CA ILE A 24 5.23 3.68 -15.61
C ILE A 24 5.27 2.16 -15.60
N ILE A 25 4.77 1.51 -16.65
CA ILE A 25 4.79 0.04 -16.76
C ILE A 25 6.22 -0.50 -16.70
N GLU A 26 7.18 0.15 -17.37
CA GLU A 26 8.58 -0.25 -17.31
C GLU A 26 9.17 -0.11 -15.89
N LYS A 27 8.86 1.00 -15.21
CA LYS A 27 9.29 1.21 -13.81
C LYS A 27 8.67 0.19 -12.86
N VAL A 28 7.38 -0.11 -12.99
CA VAL A 28 6.68 -1.13 -12.19
C VAL A 28 7.30 -2.51 -12.44
N ARG A 29 7.61 -2.88 -13.69
CA ARG A 29 8.28 -4.14 -14.01
C ARG A 29 9.62 -4.30 -13.29
N LYS A 30 10.39 -3.21 -13.13
CA LYS A 30 11.65 -3.21 -12.37
C LYS A 30 11.42 -3.41 -10.86
N LEU A 31 10.26 -3.03 -10.35
CA LEU A 31 9.88 -3.20 -8.94
C LEU A 31 9.26 -4.56 -8.62
N HIS A 32 8.82 -5.33 -9.62
CA HIS A 32 8.07 -6.58 -9.42
C HIS A 32 8.74 -7.57 -8.44
N LYS A 33 10.07 -7.77 -8.55
CA LYS A 33 10.81 -8.63 -7.62
C LYS A 33 10.77 -8.11 -6.17
N THR A 34 10.77 -6.80 -5.99
CA THR A 34 10.66 -6.15 -4.67
C THR A 34 9.24 -6.29 -4.12
N GLN A 35 8.21 -6.09 -4.95
CA GLN A 35 6.81 -6.29 -4.55
C GLN A 35 6.56 -7.74 -4.10
N ILE A 36 7.09 -8.73 -4.82
CA ILE A 36 7.02 -10.14 -4.39
C ILE A 36 7.70 -10.34 -3.03
N LYS A 37 8.87 -9.73 -2.82
CA LYS A 37 9.59 -9.83 -1.54
C LYS A 37 8.80 -9.22 -0.39
N TRP A 38 8.21 -8.04 -0.59
CA TRP A 38 7.35 -7.40 0.38
C TRP A 38 6.11 -8.24 0.68
N ARG A 39 5.37 -8.66 -0.35
CA ARG A 39 4.18 -9.52 -0.21
C ARG A 39 4.49 -10.79 0.59
N ARG A 40 5.57 -11.50 0.24
CA ARG A 40 5.98 -12.73 0.94
C ARG A 40 6.54 -12.47 2.35
N HIS A 41 7.08 -11.29 2.62
CA HIS A 41 7.45 -10.91 3.98
C HIS A 41 6.19 -10.73 4.83
N LEU A 42 5.26 -9.90 4.36
CA LEU A 42 4.00 -9.61 5.04
C LEU A 42 3.16 -10.89 5.24
N HIS A 43 3.07 -11.77 4.23
CA HIS A 43 2.37 -13.05 4.35
C HIS A 43 2.92 -13.97 5.46
N ARG A 44 4.24 -13.94 5.68
CA ARG A 44 4.90 -14.78 6.70
C ARG A 44 4.67 -14.29 8.13
N TYR A 45 4.38 -13.01 8.31
CA TYR A 45 4.23 -12.37 9.62
C TYR A 45 2.89 -11.62 9.71
N PRO A 46 1.75 -12.33 9.58
CA PRO A 46 0.44 -11.71 9.64
C PRO A 46 0.10 -11.26 11.07
N GLU A 47 -0.54 -10.10 11.20
CA GLU A 47 -1.07 -9.56 12.46
C GLU A 47 -2.59 -9.33 12.34
N LEU A 48 -3.33 -9.54 13.42
CA LEU A 48 -4.78 -9.35 13.42
C LEU A 48 -5.15 -7.87 13.47
N SER A 49 -6.42 -7.58 13.19
CA SER A 49 -6.95 -6.22 13.27
C SER A 49 -6.65 -5.57 14.62
N ASN A 50 -6.08 -4.36 14.59
CA ASN A 50 -5.60 -3.57 15.74
C ASN A 50 -4.35 -4.09 16.47
N GLU A 51 -3.70 -5.14 15.97
CA GLU A 51 -2.44 -5.67 16.48
C GLU A 51 -1.27 -5.47 15.51
N GLU A 52 -1.46 -4.71 14.42
CA GLU A 52 -0.56 -4.66 13.26
C GLU A 52 0.68 -3.77 13.46
N PHE A 53 1.36 -3.92 14.60
CA PHE A 53 2.50 -3.09 15.00
C PHE A 53 3.73 -3.35 14.14
N ASP A 54 4.08 -4.62 13.90
CA ASP A 54 5.25 -4.98 13.11
C ASP A 54 5.03 -4.71 11.62
N THR A 55 3.83 -4.94 11.13
CA THR A 55 3.37 -4.59 9.79
C THR A 55 3.48 -3.08 9.58
N THR A 56 2.97 -2.29 10.53
CA THR A 56 3.09 -0.82 10.48
C THR A 56 4.55 -0.37 10.51
N ALA A 57 5.38 -1.00 11.35
CA ALA A 57 6.81 -0.69 11.43
C ALA A 57 7.54 -0.98 10.10
N PHE A 58 7.23 -2.12 9.48
CA PHE A 58 7.72 -2.49 8.15
C PHE A 58 7.31 -1.46 7.09
N LEU A 59 6.02 -1.11 7.01
CA LEU A 59 5.52 -0.12 6.04
C LEU A 59 6.20 1.25 6.24
N ARG A 60 6.33 1.71 7.49
CA ARG A 60 7.03 2.96 7.83
C ARG A 60 8.49 2.94 7.38
N LYS A 61 9.18 1.81 7.54
CA LYS A 61 10.57 1.63 7.11
C LYS A 61 10.69 1.73 5.59
N GLU A 62 9.83 1.04 4.84
CA GLU A 62 9.86 1.07 3.38
C GLU A 62 9.48 2.45 2.82
N LEU A 63 8.45 3.10 3.35
CA LEU A 63 8.05 4.45 2.95
C LEU A 63 9.17 5.49 3.21
N LYS A 64 9.89 5.36 4.34
CA LYS A 64 11.08 6.19 4.61
C LYS A 64 12.21 5.89 3.62
N ARG A 65 12.45 4.63 3.26
CA ARG A 65 13.44 4.23 2.25
C ARG A 65 13.12 4.82 0.87
N LEU A 66 11.83 4.96 0.55
CA LEU A 66 11.33 5.64 -0.64
C LEU A 66 11.37 7.18 -0.55
N LYS A 67 11.91 7.72 0.55
CA LYS A 67 12.02 9.17 0.83
C LYS A 67 10.65 9.88 0.86
N LEU A 68 9.60 9.18 1.25
CA LEU A 68 8.27 9.76 1.38
C LEU A 68 8.08 10.43 2.75
N LYS A 69 7.37 11.56 2.76
CA LYS A 69 7.02 12.26 3.99
C LYS A 69 5.89 11.50 4.70
N LEU A 70 6.20 10.91 5.85
CA LEU A 70 5.19 10.39 6.75
C LEU A 70 4.44 11.53 7.43
N LEU A 71 3.11 11.42 7.51
CA LEU A 71 2.25 12.36 8.19
C LEU A 71 1.84 11.80 9.56
N PRO A 72 1.55 12.68 10.55
CA PRO A 72 1.01 12.24 11.82
C PRO A 72 -0.36 11.56 11.60
N LEU A 73 -0.58 10.46 12.32
CA LEU A 73 -1.83 9.72 12.30
C LEU A 73 -2.13 9.26 13.73
N LYS A 74 -3.39 9.42 14.17
CA LYS A 74 -3.81 9.05 15.54
C LYS A 74 -4.00 7.54 15.73
N ILE A 75 -4.06 6.78 14.64
CA ILE A 75 -4.21 5.31 14.64
C ILE A 75 -2.84 4.68 14.89
N LYS A 76 -2.74 3.85 15.93
CA LYS A 76 -1.47 3.25 16.37
C LYS A 76 -0.87 2.31 15.30
N THR A 77 -1.71 1.51 14.67
CA THR A 77 -1.35 0.55 13.61
C THR A 77 -1.57 1.13 12.21
N GLY A 78 -1.69 2.45 12.09
CA GLY A 78 -1.84 3.11 10.81
C GLY A 78 -0.55 3.77 10.32
N VAL A 79 -0.45 3.95 9.01
CA VAL A 79 0.58 4.79 8.39
C VAL A 79 -0.03 5.63 7.26
N LEU A 80 0.38 6.90 7.19
CA LEU A 80 -0.01 7.84 6.14
C LEU A 80 1.25 8.48 5.58
N ALA A 81 1.39 8.46 4.25
CA ALA A 81 2.47 9.12 3.53
C ALA A 81 1.90 10.10 2.49
N LYS A 82 2.64 11.18 2.23
CA LYS A 82 2.26 12.17 1.22
C LYS A 82 3.34 12.26 0.14
N ILE A 83 2.90 12.10 -1.10
CA ILE A 83 3.69 12.42 -2.30
C ILE A 83 3.26 13.82 -2.76
N ARG A 84 4.21 14.73 -2.95
CA ARG A 84 3.96 16.08 -3.48
C ARG A 84 4.47 16.16 -4.91
N GLY A 85 3.56 16.38 -5.86
CA GLY A 85 3.92 16.70 -7.24
C GLY A 85 4.61 18.06 -7.35
N LYS A 86 5.24 18.31 -8.50
CA LYS A 86 6.01 19.55 -8.77
C LYS A 86 5.12 20.78 -9.00
N SER A 87 3.89 20.58 -9.45
CA SER A 87 2.92 21.63 -9.77
C SER A 87 1.63 21.47 -8.94
N GLY A 88 0.80 22.52 -8.93
CA GLY A 88 -0.55 22.44 -8.42
C GLY A 88 -1.41 21.46 -9.23
N GLY A 89 -2.36 20.80 -8.58
CA GLY A 89 -3.23 19.81 -9.21
C GLY A 89 -4.16 19.12 -8.21
N PRO A 90 -5.03 18.21 -8.69
CA PRO A 90 -5.92 17.46 -7.82
C PRO A 90 -5.15 16.58 -6.83
N THR A 91 -5.79 16.25 -5.70
CA THR A 91 -5.25 15.30 -4.72
C THR A 91 -5.98 13.98 -4.85
N VAL A 92 -5.23 12.88 -4.91
CA VAL A 92 -5.75 11.51 -4.95
C VAL A 92 -5.25 10.76 -3.72
N ALA A 93 -6.13 9.98 -3.09
CA ALA A 93 -5.78 9.07 -2.00
C ALA A 93 -5.82 7.63 -2.51
N ILE A 94 -4.79 6.85 -2.17
CA ILE A 94 -4.72 5.41 -2.40
C ILE A 94 -4.67 4.74 -1.02
N ARG A 95 -5.48 3.71 -0.81
CA ARG A 95 -5.63 3.04 0.49
C ARG A 95 -5.43 1.53 0.34
N SER A 96 -4.76 0.94 1.32
CA SER A 96 -4.68 -0.50 1.56
C SER A 96 -5.11 -0.78 3.00
N ASP A 97 -5.85 -1.86 3.20
CA ASP A 97 -5.91 -2.57 4.49
C ASP A 97 -4.57 -3.27 4.76
N ILE A 98 -4.36 -3.66 6.02
CA ILE A 98 -3.08 -4.23 6.46
C ILE A 98 -3.24 -5.46 7.37
N ASP A 99 -4.46 -5.78 7.81
CA ASP A 99 -4.74 -6.82 8.79
C ASP A 99 -4.86 -8.21 8.15
N ALA A 100 -4.58 -9.23 8.95
CA ALA A 100 -4.84 -10.63 8.65
C ALA A 100 -6.11 -11.11 9.37
N ILE A 101 -6.45 -12.38 9.19
CA ILE A 101 -7.62 -13.00 9.85
C ILE A 101 -7.20 -14.21 10.70
N PRO A 102 -7.99 -14.60 11.73
CA PRO A 102 -7.64 -15.68 12.66
C PRO A 102 -8.00 -17.05 12.06
N VAL A 103 -7.24 -17.47 11.05
CA VAL A 103 -7.35 -18.80 10.44
C VAL A 103 -5.98 -19.44 10.30
N PRO A 104 -5.85 -20.77 10.55
CA PRO A 104 -4.61 -21.48 10.29
C PRO A 104 -4.35 -21.59 8.80
N GLU A 105 -3.14 -21.28 8.37
CA GLU A 105 -2.74 -21.44 6.97
C GLU A 105 -2.50 -22.90 6.61
N ARG A 106 -3.05 -23.37 5.47
CA ARG A 106 -2.92 -24.75 4.97
C ARG A 106 -2.43 -24.83 3.53
N THR A 107 -1.71 -23.82 3.06
CA THR A 107 -1.30 -23.70 1.65
C THR A 107 -0.08 -24.54 1.30
N GLY A 108 0.78 -24.84 2.28
CA GLY A 108 2.08 -25.50 2.04
C GLY A 108 3.10 -24.63 1.30
N LEU A 109 2.84 -23.33 1.14
CA LEU A 109 3.71 -22.43 0.38
C LEU A 109 5.04 -22.16 1.11
N PRO A 110 6.17 -21.96 0.41
CA PRO A 110 7.47 -21.62 1.03
C PRO A 110 7.49 -20.31 1.83
N PHE A 111 6.42 -19.53 1.74
CA PHE A 111 6.21 -18.26 2.43
C PHE A 111 4.92 -18.27 3.26
N ALA A 112 4.40 -19.45 3.59
CA ALA A 112 3.29 -19.58 4.52
C ALA A 112 3.60 -18.86 5.85
N SER A 113 2.54 -18.42 6.51
CA SER A 113 2.54 -17.80 7.82
C SER A 113 3.40 -18.59 8.79
N LYS A 114 4.24 -17.84 9.51
CA LYS A 114 5.02 -18.35 10.65
C LYS A 114 4.33 -18.10 11.98
N VAL A 115 3.15 -17.47 11.95
CA VAL A 115 2.37 -17.13 13.14
C VAL A 115 1.16 -18.04 13.18
N ASP A 116 1.14 -18.94 14.17
CA ASP A 116 0.09 -19.96 14.27
C ASP A 116 -1.31 -19.33 14.38
N GLY A 117 -2.27 -19.93 13.70
CA GLY A 117 -3.66 -19.45 13.65
C GLY A 117 -3.89 -18.10 12.97
N LYS A 118 -2.89 -17.46 12.34
CA LYS A 118 -3.03 -16.18 11.62
C LYS A 118 -2.62 -16.32 10.16
N MET A 119 -3.41 -15.75 9.25
CA MET A 119 -3.11 -15.77 7.81
C MET A 119 -3.68 -14.52 7.10
N HIS A 120 -2.92 -13.96 6.15
CA HIS A 120 -3.48 -13.05 5.15
C HIS A 120 -4.28 -13.81 4.09
N ALA A 121 -5.44 -14.35 4.48
CA ALA A 121 -6.31 -15.11 3.58
C ALA A 121 -7.17 -14.23 2.65
N CYS A 122 -7.29 -12.93 2.94
CA CYS A 122 -8.00 -11.94 2.10
C CYS A 122 -7.09 -11.15 1.16
N GLY A 123 -5.77 -11.42 1.18
CA GLY A 123 -4.82 -10.77 0.27
C GLY A 123 -4.37 -9.36 0.68
N HIS A 124 -4.57 -8.93 1.93
CA HIS A 124 -4.12 -7.60 2.38
C HIS A 124 -2.59 -7.43 2.29
N ASP A 125 -1.82 -8.52 2.37
CA ASP A 125 -0.38 -8.57 2.06
C ASP A 125 -0.07 -8.18 0.60
N MET A 126 -0.90 -8.61 -0.34
CA MET A 126 -0.80 -8.24 -1.75
C MET A 126 -1.24 -6.78 -1.97
N HIS A 127 -2.33 -6.33 -1.34
CA HIS A 127 -2.77 -4.94 -1.42
C HIS A 127 -1.66 -3.98 -0.95
N MET A 128 -1.05 -4.28 0.20
CA MET A 128 0.07 -3.51 0.75
C MET A 128 1.26 -3.46 -0.21
N ALA A 129 1.69 -4.62 -0.73
CA ALA A 129 2.82 -4.69 -1.65
C ALA A 129 2.55 -3.97 -2.98
N THR A 130 1.29 -3.95 -3.43
CA THR A 130 0.86 -3.26 -4.64
C THR A 130 0.89 -1.74 -4.43
N VAL A 131 0.33 -1.25 -3.32
CA VAL A 131 0.31 0.18 -3.01
C VAL A 131 1.70 0.74 -2.70
N LEU A 132 2.61 -0.06 -2.15
CA LEU A 132 4.00 0.35 -1.90
C LEU A 132 4.87 0.47 -3.16
N GLY A 133 4.55 -0.25 -4.24
CA GLY A 133 5.35 -0.31 -5.46
C GLY A 133 4.90 0.69 -6.50
#